data_AF-A0A5R9QE96-F1
#
_entry.id   AF-A0A5R9QE96-F1
#
_cell.length_a   1.000
_cell.length_b   1.000
_cell.length_c   1.000
_cell.angle_alpha   90.00
_cell.angle_beta   90.00
_cell.angle_gamma   90.00
#
_symmetry.space_group_name_H-M   'P 1'
#
loop_
_entity.id
_entity.type
_entity.pdbx_description
1 polymer ?
#
loop_
_entity_poly.entity_id
_entity_poly.type
_entity_poly.pdbx_seq_one_letter_code
_entity_poly.pdbx_strand_id
1 'polypeptide(L)' 'MTLGKVVADRLERIAVGGFDVFKISKEAFVIYQESGPSLTKDLDMALLSLIAMEEGPEFEMTEKQFQDLLSEIRQT' A
#
# COMPACT_ATOMS: atom_id res chain seq x y z
N MET A 1 16.83 -3.80 6.68
CA MET A 1 15.51 -3.99 6.03
C MET A 1 15.18 -2.65 5.38
N THR A 2 14.80 -2.59 4.09
CA THR A 2 14.43 -1.30 3.45
C THR A 2 13.03 -0.90 3.90
N LEU A 3 12.72 0.40 3.84
CA LEU A 3 11.39 0.91 4.18
C LEU A 3 10.32 0.25 3.31
N GLY A 4 10.57 0.08 2.02
CA GLY A 4 9.68 -0.60 1.08
C GLY A 4 9.33 -2.03 1.49
N LYS A 5 10.30 -2.81 1.99
CA LYS A 5 10.02 -4.16 2.54
C LYS A 5 9.14 -4.14 3.78
N VAL A 6 9.36 -3.18 4.68
CA VAL A 6 8.54 -3.04 5.90
C VAL A 6 7.10 -2.68 5.55
N VAL A 7 6.91 -1.75 4.61
CA VAL A 7 5.59 -1.36 4.12
C VAL A 7 4.89 -2.53 3.46
N ALA A 8 5.57 -3.26 2.57
CA ALA A 8 5.01 -4.40 1.87
C ALA A 8 4.54 -5.51 2.82
N ASP A 9 5.39 -5.88 3.78
CA ASP A 9 5.05 -6.91 4.78
C ASP A 9 3.85 -6.51 5.64
N ARG A 10 3.71 -5.21 5.93
CA ARG A 10 2.62 -4.69 6.76
C ARG A 10 1.29 -4.70 5.99
N LEU A 11 1.30 -4.27 4.73
CA LEU A 11 0.13 -4.32 3.85
C LEU A 11 -0.29 -5.76 3.55
N GLU A 12 0.67 -6.66 3.29
CA GLU A 12 0.40 -8.08 3.03
C GLU A 12 -0.32 -8.73 4.22
N ARG A 13 0.10 -8.43 5.46
CA ARG A 13 -0.55 -8.95 6.68
C ARG A 13 -2.02 -8.53 6.79
N ILE A 14 -2.38 -7.32 6.34
CA ILE A 14 -3.77 -6.86 6.35
C ILE A 14 -4.62 -7.62 5.33
N ALA A 15 -4.04 -8.01 4.19
CA ALA A 15 -4.71 -8.79 3.16
C ALA A 15 -4.83 -10.29 3.51
N VAL A 16 -4.14 -10.78 4.55
CA VAL A 16 -4.27 -12.18 5.00
C VAL A 16 -5.71 -12.45 5.43
N GLY A 17 -6.35 -13.41 4.77
CA GLY A 17 -7.74 -13.79 5.04
C GLY A 17 -8.78 -13.07 4.17
N GLY A 18 -8.34 -12.22 3.24
CA GLY A 18 -9.19 -11.65 2.20
C GLY A 18 -8.73 -10.26 1.77
N PHE A 19 -8.73 -10.01 0.46
CA PHE A 19 -8.49 -8.69 -0.09
C PHE A 19 -9.67 -7.75 0.20
N ASP A 20 -9.42 -6.76 1.06
CA ASP A 20 -10.40 -5.78 1.51
C ASP A 20 -9.85 -4.37 1.29
N VAL A 21 -10.41 -3.69 0.29
CA VAL A 21 -10.01 -2.35 -0.15
C VAL A 21 -10.00 -1.36 1.00
N PHE A 22 -11.02 -1.36 1.86
CA PHE A 22 -11.13 -0.41 2.96
C PHE A 22 -10.06 -0.64 4.02
N LYS A 23 -9.75 -1.90 4.34
CA LYS A 23 -8.69 -2.22 5.30
C LYS A 23 -7.31 -1.83 4.76
N ILE A 24 -7.06 -2.09 3.47
CA ILE A 24 -5.79 -1.79 2.82
C ILE A 24 -5.58 -0.28 2.70
N SER A 25 -6.58 0.47 2.23
CA SER A 25 -6.55 1.94 2.15
C SER A 25 -6.23 2.56 3.51
N LYS A 26 -6.96 2.15 4.55
CA LYS A 26 -6.76 2.67 5.90
C LYS A 26 -5.36 2.38 6.44
N GLU A 27 -4.83 1.18 6.22
CA GLU A 27 -3.46 0.86 6.64
C GLU A 27 -2.42 1.66 5.85
N ALA A 28 -2.61 1.84 4.54
CA ALA A 28 -1.74 2.67 3.71
C ALA A 28 -1.71 4.11 4.22
N PHE A 29 -2.86 4.67 4.63
CA PHE A 29 -2.94 6.00 5.24
C PHE A 29 -2.16 6.10 6.56
N VAL A 30 -2.28 5.10 7.45
CA VAL A 30 -1.52 5.04 8.70
C VAL A 30 -0.02 4.99 8.42
N ILE A 31 0.41 4.13 7.51
CA ILE A 31 1.82 4.02 7.11
C ILE A 31 2.33 5.35 6.55
N TYR A 32 1.55 6.01 5.70
CA TYR A 32 1.89 7.29 5.10
C TYR A 32 2.11 8.38 6.16
N GLN A 33 1.22 8.47 7.15
CA GLN A 33 1.34 9.42 8.27
C GLN A 33 2.56 9.13 9.15
N GLU A 34 2.85 7.86 9.43
CA GLU A 34 3.99 7.46 10.26
C GLU A 34 5.34 7.62 9.55
N SER A 35 5.38 7.43 8.22
CA SER A 35 6.63 7.43 7.43
C SER A 35 7.12 8.84 7.09
N GLY A 36 6.19 9.80 6.95
CA GLY A 36 6.48 11.23 6.77
C GLY A 36 7.53 11.51 5.67
N PRO A 37 8.55 12.37 5.91
CA PRO A 37 9.52 12.80 4.90
C PRO A 37 10.53 11.72 4.47
N SER A 38 10.44 10.49 5.00
CA SER A 38 11.38 9.40 4.68
C SER A 38 10.94 8.58 3.46
N LEU A 39 9.77 8.87 2.89
CA LEU A 39 9.24 8.19 1.72
C LEU A 39 10.05 8.53 0.48
N THR A 40 10.43 7.50 -0.27
CA THR A 40 10.88 7.68 -1.66
C THR A 40 9.69 8.05 -2.52
N LYS A 41 9.93 8.69 -3.67
CA LYS A 41 8.84 9.08 -4.59
C LYS A 41 7.97 7.89 -5.02
N ASP A 42 8.58 6.73 -5.25
CA ASP A 42 7.86 5.55 -5.70
C ASP A 42 6.97 4.99 -4.58
N LEU A 43 7.47 4.98 -3.34
CA LEU A 43 6.72 4.53 -2.18
C LEU A 43 5.59 5.51 -1.81
N ASP A 44 5.84 6.81 -1.95
CA ASP A 44 4.86 7.88 -1.78
C ASP A 44 3.67 7.69 -2.74
N MET A 45 3.96 7.52 -4.03
CA MET A 45 2.94 7.29 -5.06
C MET A 45 2.19 5.97 -4.85
N ALA A 46 2.87 4.91 -4.42
CA ALA A 46 2.24 3.63 -4.12
C ALA A 46 1.25 3.75 -2.96
N LEU A 47 1.65 4.41 -1.85
CA LEU A 47 0.77 4.62 -0.70
C LEU A 47 -0.42 5.50 -1.05
N LEU A 48 -0.22 6.60 -1.80
CA LEU A 48 -1.31 7.47 -2.24
C LEU A 48 -2.31 6.74 -3.14
N SER A 49 -1.82 5.85 -4.01
CA SER A 49 -2.69 5.04 -4.87
C SER A 49 -3.55 4.06 -4.07
N LEU A 50 -2.98 3.46 -3.01
CA LEU A 50 -3.72 2.57 -2.11
C LEU A 50 -4.75 3.32 -1.26
N ILE A 51 -4.42 4.52 -0.79
CA ILE A 51 -5.35 5.40 -0.05
C ILE A 51 -6.52 5.80 -0.95
N ALA A 52 -6.27 6.12 -2.22
CA ALA A 52 -7.32 6.52 -3.15
C ALA A 52 -8.35 5.40 -3.44
N MET A 53 -8.02 4.13 -3.18
CA MET A 53 -8.95 3.01 -3.43
C MET A 53 -10.27 3.13 -2.66
N GLU A 54 -10.32 3.86 -1.54
CA GLU A 54 -11.57 4.08 -0.79
C GLU A 54 -12.47 5.17 -1.38
N GLU A 55 -11.95 6.03 -2.27
CA GLU A 55 -12.69 7.15 -2.85
C GLU A 55 -13.72 6.70 -3.89
N GLY A 56 -13.47 5.58 -4.57
CA GLY A 56 -14.39 5.05 -5.56
C GLY A 56 -13.84 3.93 -6.44
N PRO A 57 -14.72 3.23 -7.19
CA PRO A 57 -14.36 2.12 -8.06
C PRO A 57 -13.39 2.49 -9.19
N GLU A 58 -13.27 3.76 -9.54
CA GLU A 58 -12.30 4.27 -10.51
C GLU A 58 -10.84 4.19 -10.00
N PHE A 59 -10.65 4.09 -8.69
CA PHE A 59 -9.35 3.96 -8.03
C PHE A 59 -9.11 2.56 -7.46
N GLU A 60 -10.15 1.72 -7.41
CA GLU A 60 -10.02 0.35 -6.90
C GLU A 60 -9.01 -0.46 -7.70
N MET A 61 -8.13 -1.14 -6.97
CA MET A 61 -7.22 -2.13 -7.52
C MET A 61 -7.79 -3.54 -7.30
N THR A 62 -7.55 -4.42 -8.26
CA THR A 62 -7.74 -5.85 -8.07
C THR A 62 -6.68 -6.41 -7.12
N GLU A 63 -6.97 -7.55 -6.48
CA GLU A 63 -6.01 -8.25 -5.63
C GLU A 63 -4.69 -8.54 -6.37
N LYS A 64 -4.74 -8.87 -7.67
CA LYS A 64 -3.54 -9.09 -8.48
C LYS A 64 -2.70 -7.81 -8.61
N GLN A 65 -3.34 -6.68 -8.96
CA GLN A 65 -2.64 -5.39 -9.07
C GLN A 65 -2.02 -4.96 -7.75
N PHE A 66 -2.68 -5.26 -6.63
CA PHE A 66 -2.12 -5.05 -5.30
C PHE A 66 -0.87 -5.91 -5.05
N GLN A 67 -0.90 -7.21 -5.37
CA GLN A 67 0.27 -8.09 -5.21
C GLN A 67 1.45 -7.70 -6.11
N ASP A 68 1.16 -7.25 -7.34
CA ASP A 68 2.15 -6.71 -8.26
C ASP A 68 2.79 -5.45 -7.66
N LEU A 69 1.98 -4.52 -7.13
CA LEU A 69 2.46 -3.31 -6.44
C LEU A 69 3.32 -3.65 -5.20
N LEU A 70 2.90 -4.62 -4.38
CA LEU A 70 3.69 -5.09 -3.22
C LEU A 70 5.07 -5.60 -3.65
N SER A 71 5.14 -6.27 -4.81
CA SER A 71 6.41 -6.78 -5.35
C SER A 71 7.33 -5.65 -5.82
N GLU A 72 6.77 -4.59 -6.39
CA GLU A 72 7.50 -3.40 -6.83
C GLU A 72 8.07 -2.62 -5.63
N ILE A 73 7.25 -2.31 -4.62
CA ILE A 73 7.70 -1.54 -3.46
C ILE A 73 8.77 -2.29 -2.64
N ARG A 74 8.80 -3.62 -2.65
CA ARG A 74 9.86 -4.41 -1.98
C ARG A 74 11.25 -4.18 -2.58
N GLN A 75 11.33 -3.69 -3.81
CA GLN A 75 12.57 -3.42 -4.53
C GLN A 75 13.07 -1.99 -4.30
N THR A 76 12.26 -1.14 -3.66
CA THR A 76 12.62 0.24 -3.28
C THR A 76 13.36 0.34 -1.94
#